data_AF-A0A0E0BIL1-F1
#
_entry.id   AF-A0A0E0BIL1-F1
#
_cell.length_a   1.000
_cell.length_b   1.000
_cell.length_c   1.000
_cell.angle_alpha   90.00
_cell.angle_beta   90.00
_cell.angle_gamma   90.00
#
_symmetry.space_group_name_H-M   'P 1'
#
loop_
_entity.id
_entity.type
_entity.pdbx_description
1 polymer ?
#
loop_
_entity_poly.entity_id
_entity_poly.type
_entity_poly.pdbx_seq_one_letter_code
_entity_poly.pdbx_strand_id
1 'polypeptide(L)'
;MAARAATDGEGVDASVPWWRRKRPRLPPPPPEADAEEVKAEALALMAAHPVLPRLVVFDLDHTLWPFHDRLPKDEPPYLYPQARGILKALKDRGIEMAIASRASRKKGVAKAFLEKLGIHFMFGAQEIFYTWSPKNEHFQSIHRKTGTRKLGVSCVLVDTGITLEKLRTGLSNYANRSASPNAEPAGGRSAEITWCRAI
;
A
#
# COMPACT_ATOMS: atom_id res chain seq x y z
N MET A 1 -28.43 32.91 -32.01
CA MET A 1 -27.66 32.38 -30.86
C MET A 1 -27.03 31.07 -31.28
N ALA A 2 -25.70 31.02 -31.41
CA ALA A 2 -24.95 29.80 -31.70
C ALA A 2 -23.73 29.75 -30.77
N ALA A 3 -23.55 28.61 -30.10
CA ALA A 3 -22.57 28.37 -29.07
C ALA A 3 -21.13 28.37 -29.61
N ARG A 4 -20.19 28.94 -28.86
CA ARG A 4 -18.74 28.81 -29.12
C ARG A 4 -18.25 27.54 -28.44
N ALA A 5 -17.73 26.60 -29.22
CA ALA A 5 -16.91 25.51 -28.73
C ALA A 5 -15.53 26.06 -28.34
N ALA A 6 -15.11 25.81 -27.09
CA ALA A 6 -13.75 26.04 -26.64
C ALA A 6 -12.88 24.87 -27.11
N THR A 7 -11.92 25.16 -27.99
CA THR A 7 -10.86 24.22 -28.38
C THR A 7 -9.62 24.54 -27.56
N ASP A 8 -9.41 23.82 -26.46
CA ASP A 8 -8.16 23.84 -25.72
C ASP A 8 -7.15 22.90 -26.40
N GLY A 9 -6.47 23.43 -27.42
CA GLY A 9 -5.28 22.83 -28.01
C GLY A 9 -4.04 23.58 -27.53
N GLU A 10 -3.48 23.21 -26.38
CA GLU A 10 -2.18 23.72 -25.93
C GLU A 10 -1.08 23.23 -26.90
N GLY A 11 -0.56 24.16 -27.69
CA GLY A 11 0.55 23.92 -28.61
C GLY A 11 1.82 23.56 -27.86
N VAL A 12 2.42 22.42 -28.21
CA VAL A 12 3.68 21.95 -27.62
C VAL A 12 4.84 22.64 -28.36
N ASP A 13 5.49 23.62 -27.70
CA ASP A 13 6.70 24.27 -28.24
C ASP A 13 7.86 23.26 -28.30
N ALA A 14 8.15 22.78 -29.51
CA ALA A 14 9.19 21.81 -29.79
C ALA A 14 10.63 22.36 -29.62
N SER A 15 10.79 23.68 -29.49
CA SER A 15 12.09 24.34 -29.31
C SER A 15 12.64 24.25 -27.89
N VAL A 16 11.83 23.83 -26.92
CA VAL A 16 12.25 23.63 -25.53
C VAL A 16 12.82 22.21 -25.35
N PRO A 17 14.09 22.07 -24.93
CA PRO A 17 14.66 20.77 -24.61
C PRO A 17 13.80 20.04 -23.58
N TRP A 18 13.61 18.73 -23.76
CA TRP A 18 12.63 17.96 -22.99
C TRP A 18 12.83 18.05 -21.46
N TRP A 19 14.05 18.34 -20.99
CA TRP A 19 14.37 18.55 -19.56
C TRP A 19 13.97 19.92 -19.00
N ARG A 20 13.66 20.92 -19.85
CA ARG A 20 13.13 22.24 -19.45
C ARG A 20 11.62 22.38 -19.62
N ARG A 21 10.95 21.39 -20.21
CA ARG A 21 9.48 21.36 -20.27
C ARG A 21 8.97 21.29 -18.84
N LYS A 22 8.03 22.17 -18.46
CA LYS A 22 7.32 22.03 -17.19
C LYS A 22 6.74 20.61 -17.20
N ARG A 23 7.19 19.76 -16.28
CA ARG A 23 6.58 18.43 -16.09
C ARG A 23 5.07 18.64 -16.00
N PRO A 24 4.24 17.81 -16.67
CA PRO A 24 2.80 17.86 -16.49
C PRO A 24 2.53 17.98 -14.99
N ARG A 25 1.72 18.98 -14.58
CA ARG A 25 1.31 19.07 -13.19
C ARG A 25 0.64 17.74 -12.87
N LEU A 26 1.28 16.98 -11.98
CA LEU A 26 0.78 15.69 -11.54
C LEU A 26 -0.68 15.88 -11.08
N PRO A 27 -1.61 14.97 -11.41
CA PRO A 27 -2.99 15.12 -11.02
C PRO A 27 -3.09 15.37 -9.50
N PRO A 28 -4.03 16.23 -9.08
CA PRO A 28 -4.24 16.49 -7.66
C PRO A 28 -4.49 15.17 -6.92
N PRO A 29 -4.13 15.08 -5.63
CA PRO A 29 -4.45 13.91 -4.83
C PRO A 29 -5.96 13.61 -4.97
N PRO A 30 -6.37 12.33 -5.04
CA PRO A 30 -7.76 11.98 -5.21
C PRO A 30 -8.62 12.68 -4.14
N PRO A 31 -9.77 13.25 -4.52
CA PRO A 31 -10.67 13.88 -3.56
C PRO A 31 -11.03 12.92 -2.43
N GLU A 32 -11.24 13.44 -1.22
CA GLU A 32 -11.52 12.62 -0.03
C GLU A 32 -12.78 11.75 -0.18
N ALA A 33 -13.74 12.18 -1.00
CA ALA A 33 -14.95 11.42 -1.33
C ALA A 33 -14.61 10.07 -1.98
N ASP A 34 -13.65 10.04 -2.91
CA ASP A 34 -13.20 8.79 -3.56
C ASP A 34 -12.57 7.85 -2.53
N ALA A 35 -11.86 8.39 -1.54
CA ALA A 35 -11.24 7.58 -0.49
C ALA A 35 -12.27 6.95 0.47
N GLU A 36 -13.38 7.64 0.76
CA GLU A 36 -14.46 7.09 1.59
C GLU A 36 -15.29 6.05 0.82
N GLU A 37 -15.50 6.22 -0.48
CA GLU A 37 -16.13 5.20 -1.33
C GLU A 37 -15.27 3.92 -1.38
N VAL A 38 -13.98 4.06 -1.68
CA VAL A 38 -13.02 2.94 -1.65
C VAL A 38 -13.00 2.26 -0.28
N LYS A 39 -13.06 3.04 0.80
CA LYS A 39 -13.13 2.50 2.16
C LYS A 39 -14.40 1.67 2.38
N ALA A 40 -15.56 2.17 1.96
CA ALA A 40 -16.83 1.45 2.08
C ALA A 40 -16.80 0.13 1.31
N GLU A 41 -16.25 0.13 0.09
CA GLU A 41 -16.10 -1.09 -0.70
C GLU A 41 -15.12 -2.08 -0.05
N ALA A 42 -13.98 -1.60 0.46
CA ALA A 42 -13.03 -2.43 1.19
C ALA A 42 -13.65 -3.07 2.45
N LEU A 43 -14.48 -2.33 3.18
CA LEU A 43 -15.24 -2.84 4.32
C LEU A 43 -16.24 -3.93 3.89
N ALA A 44 -16.95 -3.73 2.79
CA ALA A 44 -17.86 -4.74 2.23
C ALA A 44 -17.11 -6.01 1.81
N LEU A 45 -15.94 -5.88 1.17
CA LEU A 45 -15.07 -7.01 0.81
C LEU A 45 -14.64 -7.80 2.06
N MET A 46 -14.25 -7.11 3.14
CA MET A 46 -13.88 -7.78 4.39
C MET A 46 -15.07 -8.43 5.09
N ALA A 47 -16.25 -7.82 5.05
CA ALA A 47 -17.47 -8.38 5.63
C ALA A 47 -17.91 -9.67 4.91
N ALA A 48 -17.63 -9.79 3.61
CA ALA A 48 -17.93 -10.98 2.82
C ALA A 48 -17.03 -12.20 3.12
N HIS A 49 -15.92 -12.03 3.86
CA HIS A 49 -15.01 -13.13 4.19
C HIS A 49 -15.21 -13.60 5.64
N PRO A 50 -15.40 -14.92 5.88
CA PRO A 50 -15.68 -15.44 7.22
C PRO A 50 -14.46 -15.41 8.15
N VAL A 51 -13.25 -15.40 7.58
CA VAL A 51 -11.99 -15.35 8.32
C VAL A 51 -11.14 -14.22 7.77
N LEU A 52 -10.70 -13.33 8.66
CA LEU A 52 -9.85 -12.18 8.32
C LEU A 52 -8.46 -12.35 8.93
N PRO A 53 -7.42 -11.76 8.31
CA PRO A 53 -6.10 -11.70 8.91
C PRO A 53 -6.10 -10.81 10.14
N ARG A 54 -5.20 -11.12 11.09
CA ARG A 54 -5.00 -10.27 12.27
C ARG A 54 -3.96 -9.17 12.04
N LEU A 55 -3.03 -9.40 11.13
CA LEU A 55 -1.99 -8.46 10.72
C LEU A 55 -1.90 -8.41 9.20
N VAL A 56 -1.75 -7.20 8.65
CA VAL A 56 -1.40 -6.97 7.25
C VAL A 56 -0.07 -6.24 7.17
N VAL A 57 0.88 -6.80 6.43
CA VAL A 57 2.20 -6.19 6.24
C VAL A 57 2.33 -5.61 4.84
N PHE A 58 2.72 -4.34 4.76
CA PHE A 58 2.90 -3.61 3.50
C PHE A 58 4.37 -3.36 3.18
N ASP A 59 4.76 -3.53 1.91
CA ASP A 59 5.90 -2.80 1.37
C ASP A 59 5.50 -1.34 1.08
N LEU A 60 6.49 -0.50 0.74
CA LEU A 60 6.29 0.90 0.43
C LEU A 60 6.38 1.18 -1.07
N ASP A 61 7.60 1.09 -1.61
CA ASP A 61 7.91 1.43 -3.00
C ASP A 61 7.12 0.54 -3.96
N HIS A 62 6.38 1.17 -4.87
CA HIS A 62 5.46 0.52 -5.83
C HIS A 62 4.34 -0.29 -5.20
N THR A 63 4.04 -0.06 -3.92
CA THR A 63 2.94 -0.70 -3.21
C THR A 63 1.95 0.33 -2.67
N LEU A 64 2.42 1.22 -1.78
CA LEU A 64 1.59 2.32 -1.26
C LEU A 64 1.71 3.58 -2.13
N TRP A 65 2.85 3.78 -2.77
CA TRP A 65 3.12 4.89 -3.67
C TRP A 65 3.82 4.43 -4.96
N PRO A 66 3.67 5.14 -6.09
CA PRO A 66 4.17 4.69 -7.41
C PRO A 66 5.64 5.05 -7.70
N PHE A 67 6.42 5.33 -6.67
CA PHE A 67 7.81 5.76 -6.80
C PHE A 67 8.71 5.02 -5.82
N HIS A 68 10.02 5.17 -5.99
CA HIS A 68 10.96 4.80 -4.95
C HIS A 68 11.05 5.92 -3.91
N ASP A 69 11.51 5.61 -2.71
CA ASP A 69 11.82 6.54 -1.62
C ASP A 69 12.94 7.58 -1.91
N ARG A 70 13.09 7.99 -3.17
CA ARG A 70 14.08 8.89 -3.75
C ARG A 70 13.43 9.97 -4.62
N LEU A 71 12.25 10.46 -4.22
CA LEU A 71 11.67 11.64 -4.88
C LEU A 71 12.60 12.86 -4.74
N PRO A 72 12.62 13.76 -5.74
CA PRO A 72 13.21 15.09 -5.59
C PRO A 72 12.65 15.81 -4.35
N LYS A 73 13.46 16.65 -3.70
CA LYS A 73 13.09 17.32 -2.44
C LYS A 73 11.78 18.12 -2.53
N ASP A 74 11.52 18.69 -3.70
CA ASP A 74 10.40 19.61 -3.94
C ASP A 74 9.14 18.89 -4.45
N GLU A 75 9.22 17.57 -4.68
CA GLU A 75 8.09 16.77 -5.13
C GLU A 75 7.39 16.16 -3.91
N PRO A 76 6.13 16.53 -3.62
CA PRO A 76 5.41 15.98 -2.47
C PRO A 76 5.11 14.50 -2.72
N PRO A 77 5.27 13.63 -1.70
CA PRO A 77 4.86 12.24 -1.82
C PRO A 77 3.33 12.14 -1.95
N TYR A 78 2.86 11.15 -2.69
CA TYR A 78 1.45 10.84 -2.86
C TYR A 78 1.25 9.32 -2.87
N LEU A 79 0.02 8.89 -2.56
CA LEU A 79 -0.36 7.48 -2.53
C LEU A 79 -0.99 7.06 -3.86
N TYR A 80 -1.02 5.74 -4.10
CA TYR A 80 -1.94 5.19 -5.09
C TYR A 80 -3.40 5.57 -4.75
N PRO A 81 -4.27 5.77 -5.75
CA PRO A 81 -5.60 6.32 -5.52
C PRO A 81 -6.42 5.59 -4.46
N GLN A 82 -6.38 4.25 -4.48
CA GLN A 82 -7.18 3.42 -3.57
C GLN A 82 -6.48 3.14 -2.23
N ALA A 83 -5.19 3.44 -2.09
CA ALA A 83 -4.40 3.04 -0.92
C ALA A 83 -4.94 3.64 0.38
N ARG A 84 -5.29 4.94 0.38
CA ARG A 84 -5.77 5.61 1.58
C ARG A 84 -7.10 5.03 2.08
N GLY A 85 -8.04 4.77 1.17
CA GLY A 85 -9.33 4.15 1.52
C GLY A 85 -9.17 2.75 2.10
N ILE A 86 -8.30 1.94 1.49
CA ILE A 86 -7.99 0.58 1.98
C ILE A 86 -7.35 0.60 3.36
N LEU A 87 -6.34 1.46 3.59
CA LEU A 87 -5.69 1.58 4.91
C LEU A 87 -6.68 2.02 6.00
N LYS A 88 -7.57 2.97 5.70
CA LYS A 88 -8.65 3.38 6.60
C LYS A 88 -9.59 2.21 6.91
N ALA A 89 -10.01 1.45 5.91
CA ALA A 89 -10.92 0.32 6.09
C ALA A 89 -10.30 -0.76 7.00
N LEU A 90 -9.03 -1.11 6.78
CA LEU A 90 -8.31 -2.08 7.61
C LEU A 90 -8.24 -1.64 9.07
N LYS A 91 -7.91 -0.35 9.29
CA LYS A 91 -7.86 0.25 10.63
C LYS A 91 -9.23 0.19 11.33
N ASP A 92 -10.29 0.59 10.65
CA ASP A 92 -11.66 0.60 11.19
C ASP A 92 -12.16 -0.81 11.50
N ARG A 93 -11.73 -1.81 10.70
CA ARG A 93 -12.02 -3.22 10.97
C ARG A 93 -11.26 -3.78 12.18
N GLY A 94 -10.27 -3.05 12.69
CA GLY A 94 -9.41 -3.49 13.80
C GLY A 94 -8.31 -4.46 13.36
N ILE A 95 -7.95 -4.46 12.08
CA ILE A 95 -6.84 -5.26 11.57
C ILE A 95 -5.54 -4.50 11.79
N GLU A 96 -4.58 -5.13 12.45
CA GLU A 96 -3.28 -4.52 12.71
C GLU A 96 -2.52 -4.37 11.39
N MET A 97 -1.73 -3.31 11.26
CA MET A 97 -0.93 -3.05 10.07
C MET A 97 0.53 -2.81 10.43
N ALA A 98 1.44 -3.30 9.59
CA ALA A 98 2.87 -3.07 9.71
C ALA A 98 3.51 -2.75 8.36
N ILE A 99 4.69 -2.13 8.40
CA ILE A 99 5.51 -1.85 7.22
C ILE A 99 6.76 -2.72 7.26
N ALA A 100 7.06 -3.37 6.14
CA ALA A 100 8.32 -4.07 5.88
C ALA A 100 8.92 -3.58 4.56
N SER A 101 9.83 -2.61 4.61
CA SER A 101 10.40 -2.02 3.40
C SER A 101 11.92 -1.94 3.41
N ARG A 102 12.50 -2.27 2.26
CA ARG A 102 13.93 -2.05 1.97
C ARG A 102 14.10 -0.63 1.47
N ALA A 103 14.17 0.31 2.41
CA ALA A 103 14.43 1.70 2.08
C ALA A 103 15.82 1.87 1.44
N SER A 104 15.97 2.96 0.70
CA SER A 104 17.26 3.45 0.23
C SER A 104 18.23 3.64 1.40
N ARG A 105 19.53 3.68 1.06
CA ARG A 105 20.59 3.94 2.05
C ARG A 105 20.45 5.29 2.74
N LYS A 106 19.63 6.20 2.20
CA LYS A 106 19.36 7.50 2.81
C LYS A 106 18.33 7.34 3.93
N LYS A 107 18.83 7.29 5.17
CA LYS A 107 17.99 7.09 6.36
C LYS A 107 16.92 8.19 6.47
N GLY A 108 15.70 7.77 6.82
CA GLY A 108 14.61 8.66 7.22
C GLY A 108 13.71 9.21 6.11
N VAL A 109 14.02 9.00 4.82
CA VAL A 109 13.19 9.55 3.72
C VAL A 109 11.80 8.92 3.69
N ALA A 110 11.72 7.59 3.66
CA ALA A 110 10.45 6.87 3.68
C ALA A 110 9.60 7.22 4.92
N LYS A 111 10.24 7.39 6.10
CA LYS A 111 9.54 7.81 7.31
C LYS A 111 8.96 9.22 7.18
N ALA A 112 9.74 10.17 6.65
CA ALA A 112 9.25 11.51 6.37
C ALA A 112 8.08 11.53 5.37
N PHE A 113 8.05 10.59 4.41
CA PHE A 113 6.90 10.46 3.50
C PHE A 113 5.65 9.98 4.24
N LEU A 114 5.76 8.97 5.12
CA LEU A 114 4.64 8.49 5.94
C LEU A 114 4.08 9.60 6.84
N GLU A 115 4.95 10.45 7.38
CA GLU A 115 4.58 11.62 8.19
C GLU A 115 3.85 12.67 7.33
N LYS A 116 4.42 13.08 6.19
CA LYS A 116 3.81 14.04 5.25
C LYS A 116 2.47 13.55 4.71
N LEU A 117 2.34 12.25 4.46
CA LEU A 117 1.10 11.61 4.00
C LEU A 117 0.08 11.41 5.11
N GLY A 118 0.44 11.64 6.38
CA GLY A 118 -0.46 11.47 7.52
C GLY A 118 -0.95 10.02 7.68
N ILE A 119 -0.14 9.02 7.33
CA ILE A 119 -0.50 7.60 7.48
C ILE A 119 0.38 6.85 8.49
N HIS A 120 1.45 7.48 8.99
CA HIS A 120 2.40 6.84 9.92
C HIS A 120 1.73 6.21 11.16
N PHE A 121 0.69 6.85 11.70
CA PHE A 121 -0.03 6.39 12.90
C PHE A 121 -0.97 5.20 12.64
N MET A 122 -1.15 4.78 11.39
CA MET A 122 -1.96 3.61 11.06
C MET A 122 -1.19 2.30 11.27
N PHE A 123 0.15 2.35 11.36
CA PHE A 123 1.01 1.18 11.43
C PHE A 123 1.58 0.99 12.85
N GLY A 124 1.33 -0.19 13.44
CA GLY A 124 1.84 -0.56 14.76
C GLY A 124 3.34 -0.88 14.77
N ALA A 125 3.88 -1.37 13.65
CA ALA A 125 5.30 -1.62 13.45
C ALA A 125 5.78 -1.07 12.11
N GLN A 126 6.96 -0.44 12.10
CA GLN A 126 7.55 0.17 10.92
C GLN A 126 9.01 -0.30 10.74
N GLU A 127 9.19 -1.42 10.06
CA GLU A 127 10.51 -1.95 9.73
C GLU A 127 10.96 -1.39 8.39
N ILE A 128 11.69 -0.28 8.45
CA ILE A 128 12.16 0.48 7.28
C ILE A 128 13.68 0.62 7.38
N PHE A 129 14.40 -0.32 6.78
CA PHE A 129 15.85 -0.30 6.73
C PHE A 129 16.39 -1.05 5.52
N TYR A 130 17.58 -0.65 5.08
CA TYR A 130 18.28 -1.28 3.97
C TYR A 130 18.89 -2.62 4.41
N THR A 131 18.65 -3.67 3.63
CA THR A 131 19.31 -4.98 3.76
C THR A 131 19.76 -5.46 2.38
N TRP A 132 20.87 -6.19 2.35
CA TRP A 132 21.28 -6.94 1.16
C TRP A 132 20.51 -8.26 1.04
N SER A 133 20.15 -8.84 2.18
CA SER A 133 19.37 -10.07 2.30
C SER A 133 17.86 -9.86 2.08
N PRO A 134 17.10 -10.93 1.76
CA PRO A 134 15.63 -10.91 1.76
C PRO A 134 15.06 -10.38 3.08
N LYS A 135 13.80 -9.92 3.06
CA LYS A 135 13.10 -9.23 4.17
C LYS A 135 12.86 -10.08 5.44
N ASN A 136 13.57 -11.19 5.61
CA ASN A 136 13.43 -12.08 6.76
C ASN A 136 13.68 -11.33 8.08
N GLU A 137 14.67 -10.43 8.11
CA GLU A 137 14.96 -9.60 9.28
C GLU A 137 13.82 -8.64 9.61
N HIS A 138 13.20 -8.02 8.60
CA HIS A 138 12.03 -7.16 8.79
C HIS A 138 10.88 -7.95 9.39
N PHE A 139 10.56 -9.13 8.84
CA PHE A 139 9.47 -9.97 9.37
C PHE A 139 9.76 -10.48 10.79
N GLN A 140 11.00 -10.87 11.09
CA GLN A 140 11.40 -11.26 12.44
C GLN A 140 11.26 -10.11 13.45
N SER A 141 11.57 -8.89 13.04
CA SER A 141 11.40 -7.70 13.88
C SER A 141 9.92 -7.37 14.10
N ILE A 142 9.10 -7.39 13.05
CA ILE A 142 7.64 -7.21 13.13
C ILE A 142 7.04 -8.22 14.10
N HIS A 143 7.35 -9.51 13.91
CA HIS A 143 6.87 -10.59 14.77
C HIS A 143 7.13 -10.35 16.25
N ARG A 144 8.33 -9.85 16.59
CA ARG A 144 8.70 -9.54 17.97
C ARG A 144 7.87 -8.41 18.55
N LYS A 145 7.47 -7.45 17.71
CA LYS A 145 6.68 -6.27 18.09
C LYS A 145 5.17 -6.57 18.14
N THR A 146 4.67 -7.41 17.24
CA THR A 146 3.23 -7.72 17.10
C THR A 146 2.80 -9.02 17.78
N GLY A 147 3.75 -9.89 18.16
CA GLY A 147 3.50 -11.15 18.88
C GLY A 147 2.92 -12.29 18.02
N THR A 148 3.02 -12.23 16.70
CA THR A 148 2.33 -13.15 15.75
C THR A 148 3.08 -14.45 15.46
N ARG A 149 2.76 -15.56 16.16
CA ARG A 149 3.60 -16.77 16.26
C ARG A 149 3.85 -17.65 15.00
N LYS A 150 3.20 -17.48 13.85
CA LYS A 150 3.40 -18.36 12.67
C LYS A 150 3.12 -17.67 11.32
N LEU A 151 4.05 -17.80 10.37
CA LEU A 151 4.01 -17.21 9.03
C LEU A 151 3.09 -18.00 8.09
N GLY A 152 1.82 -17.62 8.05
CA GLY A 152 0.93 -17.90 6.92
C GLY A 152 0.93 -16.72 5.97
N VAL A 153 2.07 -16.37 5.36
CA VAL A 153 2.22 -15.17 4.52
C VAL A 153 1.49 -15.39 3.19
N SER A 154 0.33 -14.74 3.02
CA SER A 154 -0.31 -14.66 1.70
C SER A 154 0.31 -13.48 0.95
N CYS A 155 1.34 -13.76 0.14
CA CYS A 155 1.99 -12.78 -0.74
C CYS A 155 1.07 -12.43 -1.90
N VAL A 156 0.57 -11.19 -1.95
CA VAL A 156 -0.13 -10.73 -3.15
C VAL A 156 0.75 -9.75 -3.91
N LEU A 157 0.85 -10.05 -5.20
CA LEU A 157 1.74 -9.39 -6.12
C LEU A 157 1.09 -8.15 -6.70
N VAL A 158 1.77 -7.02 -6.51
CA VAL A 158 1.28 -5.71 -6.89
C VAL A 158 2.12 -5.16 -8.04
N ASP A 159 1.49 -4.98 -9.20
CA ASP A 159 2.06 -4.47 -10.45
C ASP A 159 1.78 -2.97 -10.64
N THR A 160 0.64 -2.49 -10.15
CA THR A 160 0.16 -1.10 -10.30
C THR A 160 -0.24 -0.44 -8.98
N GLY A 161 0.32 -0.91 -7.86
CA GLY A 161 -0.04 -0.44 -6.53
C GLY A 161 -1.21 -1.18 -5.90
N ILE A 162 -1.44 -0.91 -4.61
CA ILE A 162 -2.54 -1.54 -3.88
C ILE A 162 -3.89 -1.10 -4.45
N THR A 163 -4.74 -2.08 -4.77
CA THR A 163 -6.11 -1.88 -5.25
C THR A 163 -7.09 -2.77 -4.49
N LEU A 164 -8.38 -2.47 -4.61
CA LEU A 164 -9.48 -3.26 -4.06
C LEU A 164 -9.52 -4.68 -4.64
N GLU A 165 -9.18 -4.83 -5.92
CA GLU A 165 -9.04 -6.15 -6.56
C GLU A 165 -7.93 -6.96 -5.88
N LYS A 166 -6.75 -6.34 -5.71
CA LYS A 166 -5.63 -6.97 -5.02
C LYS A 166 -6.05 -7.36 -3.60
N LEU A 167 -6.67 -6.45 -2.84
CA LEU A 167 -7.22 -6.71 -1.50
C LEU A 167 -8.14 -7.94 -1.50
N ARG A 168 -9.10 -8.02 -2.43
CA ARG A 168 -10.01 -9.16 -2.58
C ARG A 168 -9.24 -10.45 -2.81
N THR A 169 -8.30 -10.47 -3.74
CA THR A 169 -7.44 -11.63 -4.01
C THR A 169 -6.69 -12.07 -2.76
N GLY A 170 -6.13 -11.13 -1.99
CA GLY A 170 -5.42 -11.42 -0.74
C GLY A 170 -6.31 -12.06 0.31
N LEU A 171 -7.50 -11.49 0.54
CA LEU A 171 -8.49 -12.00 1.49
C LEU A 171 -8.98 -13.41 1.09
N SER A 172 -9.25 -13.63 -0.20
CA SER A 172 -9.67 -14.94 -0.70
C SER A 172 -8.55 -15.99 -0.57
N ASN A 173 -7.31 -15.65 -0.93
CA ASN A 173 -6.15 -16.53 -0.77
C ASN A 173 -5.94 -16.91 0.70
N TYR A 174 -6.12 -15.95 1.60
CA TYR A 174 -6.04 -16.16 3.04
C TYR A 174 -7.12 -17.11 3.55
N ALA A 175 -8.38 -16.86 3.18
CA ALA A 175 -9.51 -17.70 3.57
C ALA A 175 -9.35 -19.15 3.07
N ASN A 176 -8.93 -19.35 1.82
CA ASN A 176 -8.71 -20.69 1.25
C ASN A 176 -7.60 -21.47 1.96
N ARG A 177 -6.50 -20.80 2.35
CA ARG A 177 -5.44 -21.42 3.15
C ARG A 177 -5.89 -21.78 4.56
N SER A 178 -6.78 -20.97 5.15
CA SER A 178 -7.34 -21.26 6.47
C SER A 178 -8.34 -22.43 6.47
N ALA A 179 -8.91 -22.79 5.31
CA ALA A 179 -9.91 -23.85 5.16
C ALA A 179 -9.33 -25.23 4.76
N SER A 180 -8.02 -25.37 4.54
CA SER A 180 -7.42 -26.63 4.05
C SER A 180 -7.25 -27.69 5.18
N PRO A 181 -7.76 -28.93 5.02
CA PRO A 181 -7.78 -29.95 6.07
C PRO A 181 -6.43 -30.62 6.41
N ASN A 182 -5.36 -30.36 5.63
CA ASN A 182 -3.99 -30.73 6.00
C ASN A 182 -3.34 -29.74 6.99
N ALA A 183 -4.08 -28.74 7.47
CA ALA A 183 -3.67 -27.93 8.61
C ALA A 183 -4.05 -28.67 9.89
N GLU A 184 -3.06 -29.20 10.63
CA GLU A 184 -3.27 -29.77 11.97
C GLU A 184 -4.16 -28.86 12.84
N PRO A 185 -4.98 -29.41 13.76
CA PRO A 185 -5.78 -28.59 14.64
C PRO A 185 -4.83 -27.97 15.68
N ALA A 186 -4.54 -26.67 15.57
CA ALA A 186 -3.81 -25.99 16.64
C ALA A 186 -4.60 -24.78 17.11
N GLY A 187 -4.92 -24.79 18.40
CA GLY A 187 -5.39 -23.61 19.11
C GLY A 187 -4.49 -22.40 18.81
N GLY A 188 -5.15 -21.28 18.52
CA GLY A 188 -4.53 -19.96 18.43
C GLY A 188 -3.50 -19.79 17.31
N ARG A 189 -3.93 -19.60 16.07
CA ARG A 189 -3.07 -19.05 15.01
C ARG A 189 -3.57 -17.69 14.54
N SER A 190 -2.75 -16.65 14.70
CA SER A 190 -2.85 -15.40 13.94
C SER A 190 -2.18 -15.64 12.59
N ALA A 191 -2.91 -15.56 11.49
CA ALA A 191 -2.32 -15.58 10.15
C ALA A 191 -2.38 -14.18 9.53
N GLU A 192 -1.46 -13.92 8.60
CA GLU A 192 -1.10 -12.58 8.10
C GLU A 192 -1.25 -12.50 6.57
N ILE A 193 -1.67 -11.35 6.03
CA ILE A 193 -1.52 -11.07 4.59
C ILE A 193 -0.32 -10.16 4.43
N THR A 194 0.55 -10.49 3.48
CA THR A 194 1.72 -9.66 3.18
C THR A 194 1.65 -9.24 1.73
N TRP A 195 1.73 -7.95 1.45
CA TRP A 195 1.78 -7.47 0.07
C TRP A 195 3.25 -7.39 -0.33
N CYS A 196 3.67 -8.23 -1.28
CA CYS A 196 5.05 -8.33 -1.75
C CYS A 196 5.09 -8.06 -3.26
N ARG A 197 6.06 -7.26 -3.71
CA ARG A 197 6.38 -7.06 -5.12
C ARG A 197 6.83 -8.39 -5.78
N ALA A 198 6.48 -8.61 -7.05
CA ALA A 198 7.26 -9.53 -7.91
C ALA A 198 8.70 -9.05 -7.93
N ILE A 199 9.64 -9.97 -7.73
CA ILE A 199 11.01 -9.74 -8.13
C ILE A 199 11.05 -9.77 -9.65
#